data_AF-A0A1V4R0I2-F1
#
_entry.id   AF-A0A1V4R0I2-F1
#
_cell.length_a   1.000
_cell.length_b   1.000
_cell.length_c   1.000
_cell.angle_alpha   90.00
_cell.angle_beta   90.00
_cell.angle_gamma   90.00
#
_symmetry.space_group_name_H-M   'P 1'
#
loop_
_entity.id
_entity.type
_entity.pdbx_description
1 polymer ?
#
loop_
_entity_poly.entity_id
_entity_poly.type
_entity_poly.pdbx_seq_one_letter_code
_entity_poly.pdbx_strand_id
1 'polypeptide(L)'
;MSSRALILALASVVAPASAAEFPYEGVVTGAEVYVRSAPDNYPCLKLSRPARVKVVGRAFGWLKILPPPGCFSLIAKSYVKAEGRTGTLTGTRVNVRAGSDLFPQRADVVQTQLDKPAKVTILGEQRIVLGGKPMAFYKIVPPPGVTLWVSA
;
A
#
# COMPACT_ATOMS: atom_id res chain seq x y z
N MET A 1 -49.35 -45.78 31.54
CA MET A 1 -48.00 -45.53 31.00
C MET A 1 -48.14 -44.76 29.70
N SER A 2 -47.89 -43.45 29.68
CA SER A 2 -47.73 -42.72 28.43
C SER A 2 -46.67 -41.64 28.61
N SER A 3 -45.66 -41.72 27.75
CA SER A 3 -44.34 -41.13 27.89
C SER A 3 -44.35 -39.66 27.46
N ARG A 4 -43.77 -38.76 28.27
CA ARG A 4 -43.54 -37.35 27.89
C ARG A 4 -42.21 -37.25 27.15
N ALA A 5 -42.26 -36.95 25.86
CA ALA A 5 -41.06 -36.64 25.07
C ALA A 5 -40.60 -35.21 25.38
N LEU A 6 -39.36 -35.07 25.84
CA LEU A 6 -38.69 -33.79 26.06
C LEU A 6 -37.92 -33.43 24.77
N ILE A 7 -38.34 -32.38 24.08
CA ILE A 7 -37.64 -31.86 22.90
C ILE A 7 -36.54 -30.91 23.39
N LEU A 8 -35.27 -31.31 23.18
CA LEU A 8 -34.11 -30.47 23.44
C LEU A 8 -33.81 -29.65 22.19
N ALA A 9 -34.10 -28.35 22.21
CA ALA A 9 -33.71 -27.42 21.15
C ALA A 9 -32.26 -26.99 21.37
N LEU A 10 -31.35 -27.38 20.46
CA LEU A 10 -29.98 -26.85 20.40
C LEU A 10 -30.01 -25.45 19.77
N ALA A 11 -29.78 -24.42 20.57
CA ALA A 11 -29.49 -23.08 20.07
C ALA A 11 -28.00 -22.99 19.69
N SER A 12 -27.70 -22.87 18.39
CA SER A 12 -26.34 -22.57 17.91
C SER A 12 -26.00 -21.12 18.25
N VAL A 13 -25.05 -20.92 19.16
CA VAL A 13 -24.44 -19.61 19.43
C VAL A 13 -23.46 -19.32 18.28
N VAL A 14 -23.87 -18.46 17.35
CA VAL A 14 -22.95 -17.90 16.35
C VAL A 14 -22.18 -16.77 17.03
N ALA A 15 -20.93 -17.02 17.41
CA ALA A 15 -20.05 -15.97 17.91
C ALA A 15 -19.72 -15.01 16.75
N PRO A 16 -19.85 -13.68 16.93
CA PRO A 16 -19.41 -12.73 15.91
C PRO A 16 -17.89 -12.87 15.75
N ALA A 17 -17.43 -12.99 14.50
CA ALA A 17 -16.00 -12.92 14.20
C ALA A 17 -15.46 -11.58 14.69
N SER A 18 -14.58 -11.61 15.70
CA SER A 18 -13.94 -10.42 16.24
C SER A 18 -13.29 -9.63 15.09
N ALA A 19 -13.70 -8.36 14.93
CA ALA A 19 -13.00 -7.47 14.02
C ALA A 19 -11.59 -7.27 14.58
N ALA A 20 -10.57 -7.70 13.84
CA ALA A 20 -9.18 -7.56 14.28
C ALA A 20 -8.88 -6.11 14.68
N GLU A 21 -8.27 -5.92 15.86
CA GLU A 21 -7.75 -4.63 16.27
C GLU A 21 -6.51 -4.28 15.43
N PHE A 22 -6.40 -3.01 15.03
CA PHE A 22 -5.28 -2.52 14.23
C PHE A 22 -4.31 -1.70 15.11
N PRO A 23 -2.99 -1.73 14.83
CA PRO A 23 -2.34 -2.51 13.78
C PRO A 23 -2.01 -3.95 14.20
N TYR A 24 -1.84 -4.85 13.22
CA TYR A 24 -1.32 -6.21 13.45
C TYR A 24 -0.41 -6.70 12.31
N GLU A 25 0.38 -7.73 12.57
CA GLU A 25 1.20 -8.40 11.54
C GLU A 25 0.40 -9.51 10.87
N GLY A 26 0.21 -9.40 9.55
CA GLY A 26 -0.42 -10.39 8.69
C GLY A 26 0.60 -11.21 7.90
N VAL A 27 0.21 -12.42 7.50
CA VAL A 27 0.99 -13.28 6.61
C VAL A 27 0.20 -13.47 5.33
N VAL A 28 0.83 -13.19 4.18
CA VAL A 28 0.26 -13.48 2.87
C VAL A 28 0.20 -15.00 2.70
N THR A 29 -0.99 -15.51 2.40
CA THR A 29 -1.25 -16.96 2.22
C THR A 29 -1.33 -17.37 0.74
N GLY A 30 -1.60 -16.42 -0.16
CA GLY A 30 -1.63 -16.65 -1.61
C GLY A 30 -0.24 -16.58 -2.27
N ALA A 31 -0.18 -16.88 -3.57
CA ALA A 31 0.98 -16.62 -4.41
C ALA A 31 0.67 -15.47 -5.38
N GLU A 32 1.66 -14.64 -5.69
CA GLU A 32 1.57 -13.56 -6.67
C GLU A 32 0.43 -12.56 -6.40
N VAL A 33 0.11 -12.34 -5.13
CA VAL A 33 -0.97 -11.48 -4.65
C VAL A 33 -0.62 -10.02 -4.89
N TYR A 34 -1.49 -9.30 -5.60
CA TYR A 34 -1.27 -7.88 -5.88
C TYR A 34 -1.36 -7.01 -4.63
N VAL A 35 -0.36 -6.14 -4.46
CA VAL A 35 -0.42 -4.97 -3.57
C VAL A 35 -0.68 -3.73 -4.42
N ARG A 36 -1.65 -2.91 -4.01
CA ARG A 36 -2.21 -1.82 -4.83
C ARG A 36 -2.16 -0.48 -4.11
N SER A 37 -2.23 0.59 -4.88
CA SER A 37 -2.29 1.97 -4.38
C SER A 37 -3.62 2.33 -3.67
N ALA A 38 -4.71 1.67 -4.05
CA ALA A 38 -6.04 1.75 -3.46
C ALA A 38 -6.79 0.42 -3.72
N PRO A 39 -7.92 0.15 -3.05
CA PRO A 39 -8.80 -0.96 -3.38
C PRO A 39 -9.06 -1.04 -4.89
N ASP A 40 -8.84 -2.21 -5.49
CA ASP A 40 -9.04 -2.48 -6.92
C ASP A 40 -8.29 -1.54 -7.90
N ASN A 41 -7.31 -0.76 -7.44
CA ASN A 41 -6.63 0.25 -8.23
C ASN A 41 -5.20 -0.18 -8.62
N TYR A 42 -4.39 0.79 -9.09
CA TYR A 42 -3.06 0.63 -9.68
C TYR A 42 -2.15 -0.30 -8.85
N PRO A 43 -1.70 -1.44 -9.43
CA PRO A 43 -0.80 -2.37 -8.79
C PRO A 43 0.62 -1.85 -8.65
N CYS A 44 1.19 -1.96 -7.44
CA CYS A 44 2.54 -1.51 -7.11
C CYS A 44 3.56 -2.67 -7.14
N LEU A 45 3.19 -3.81 -6.58
CA LEU A 45 4.01 -5.03 -6.58
C LEU A 45 3.13 -6.26 -6.38
N LYS A 46 3.76 -7.44 -6.32
CA LYS A 46 3.15 -8.66 -5.84
C LYS A 46 3.88 -9.21 -4.63
N LEU A 47 3.13 -9.86 -3.75
CA LEU A 47 3.66 -10.63 -2.64
C LEU A 47 3.22 -12.08 -2.77
N SER A 48 4.10 -12.99 -2.37
CA SER A 48 3.82 -14.41 -2.29
C SER A 48 3.99 -14.88 -0.85
N ARG A 49 3.25 -15.92 -0.47
CA ARG A 49 3.47 -16.61 0.79
C ARG A 49 4.94 -16.99 0.97
N PRO A 50 5.51 -16.88 2.19
CA PRO A 50 4.89 -16.44 3.44
C PRO A 50 5.19 -14.97 3.79
N ALA A 51 5.18 -14.05 2.82
CA ALA A 51 5.52 -12.64 3.06
C ALA A 51 4.68 -12.02 4.20
N ARG A 52 5.32 -11.19 5.03
CA ARG A 52 4.67 -10.49 6.14
C ARG A 52 4.31 -9.06 5.76
N VAL A 53 3.18 -8.58 6.27
CA VAL A 53 2.70 -7.21 6.07
C VAL A 53 2.15 -6.65 7.38
N LYS A 54 2.43 -5.38 7.66
CA LYS A 54 1.80 -4.67 8.77
C LYS A 54 0.47 -4.09 8.34
N VAL A 55 -0.62 -4.67 8.83
CA VAL A 55 -1.99 -4.24 8.56
C VAL A 55 -2.36 -3.12 9.52
N VAL A 56 -2.89 -2.03 8.99
CA VAL A 56 -3.22 -0.80 9.73
C VAL A 56 -4.69 -0.39 9.57
N GLY A 57 -5.48 -1.17 8.83
CA GLY A 57 -6.91 -0.94 8.69
C GLY A 57 -7.57 -1.89 7.70
N ARG A 58 -8.89 -1.76 7.55
CA ARG A 58 -9.69 -2.50 6.58
C ARG A 58 -10.78 -1.60 6.02
N ALA A 59 -11.03 -1.68 4.72
CA ALA A 59 -12.15 -1.02 4.08
C ALA A 59 -12.51 -1.74 2.77
N PHE A 60 -13.81 -1.80 2.45
CA PHE A 60 -14.31 -2.34 1.17
C PHE A 60 -13.84 -3.76 0.83
N GLY A 61 -13.58 -4.61 1.84
CA GLY A 61 -13.04 -5.97 1.63
C GLY A 61 -11.52 -6.05 1.44
N TRP A 62 -10.81 -4.92 1.54
CA TRP A 62 -9.35 -4.84 1.42
C TRP A 62 -8.70 -4.53 2.77
N LEU A 63 -7.49 -5.04 2.96
CA LEU A 63 -6.62 -4.69 4.09
C LEU A 63 -5.70 -3.54 3.68
N LYS A 64 -5.71 -2.47 4.48
CA LYS A 64 -4.76 -1.35 4.36
C LYS A 64 -3.47 -1.77 5.07
N ILE A 65 -2.34 -1.66 4.38
CA ILE A 65 -1.02 -2.06 4.88
C ILE A 65 -0.02 -0.92 4.80
N LEU A 66 0.99 -0.94 5.67
CA LEU A 66 2.20 -0.16 5.42
C LEU A 66 2.93 -0.71 4.19
N PRO A 67 3.65 0.14 3.42
CA PRO A 67 4.39 -0.31 2.25
C PRO A 67 5.39 -1.41 2.64
N PRO A 68 5.25 -2.65 2.13
CA PRO A 68 6.21 -3.72 2.39
C PRO A 68 7.56 -3.45 1.72
N PRO A 69 8.61 -4.22 2.08
CA PRO A 69 9.89 -4.17 1.37
C PRO A 69 9.72 -4.33 -0.15
N GLY A 70 10.50 -3.59 -0.92
CA GLY A 70 10.41 -3.55 -2.40
C GLY A 70 9.44 -2.50 -2.95
N CYS A 71 8.60 -1.89 -2.12
CA CYS A 71 7.80 -0.73 -2.53
C CYS A 71 8.67 0.50 -2.75
N PHE A 72 8.28 1.35 -3.70
CA PHE A 72 8.79 2.69 -3.84
C PHE A 72 7.68 3.65 -4.29
N SER A 73 7.88 4.92 -3.99
CA SER A 73 7.10 6.03 -4.56
C SER A 73 7.95 6.79 -5.57
N LEU A 74 7.30 7.59 -6.40
CA LEU A 74 7.92 8.42 -7.42
C LEU A 74 7.74 9.90 -7.08
N ILE A 75 8.83 10.66 -7.17
CA ILE A 75 8.81 12.12 -7.02
C ILE A 75 9.59 12.78 -8.16
N ALA A 76 9.05 13.85 -8.74
CA ALA A 76 9.66 14.48 -9.91
C ALA A 76 11.00 15.13 -9.53
N LYS A 77 12.05 14.83 -10.31
CA LYS A 77 13.42 15.30 -10.05
C LYS A 77 13.53 16.83 -9.99
N SER A 78 12.73 17.54 -10.78
CA SER A 78 12.74 19.01 -10.85
C SER A 78 12.43 19.69 -9.53
N TYR A 79 11.87 18.97 -8.54
CA TYR A 79 11.53 19.49 -7.22
C TYR A 79 12.40 18.94 -6.09
N VAL A 80 13.52 18.29 -6.42
CA VAL A 80 14.39 17.65 -5.43
C VAL A 80 15.83 18.06 -5.66
N LYS A 81 16.45 18.68 -4.66
CA LYS A 81 17.90 18.83 -4.59
C LYS A 81 18.49 17.55 -3.99
N ALA A 82 19.19 16.77 -4.79
CA ALA A 82 19.80 15.52 -4.37
C ALA A 82 21.22 15.71 -3.84
N GLU A 83 21.53 15.05 -2.73
CA GLU A 83 22.84 14.97 -2.08
C GLU A 83 23.08 13.49 -1.71
N GLY A 84 23.74 12.77 -2.63
CA GLY A 84 23.88 11.32 -2.55
C GLY A 84 22.51 10.60 -2.58
N ARG A 85 22.23 9.81 -1.54
CA ARG A 85 20.95 9.10 -1.37
C ARG A 85 19.85 9.93 -0.68
N THR A 86 20.13 11.18 -0.34
CA THR A 86 19.14 12.05 0.31
C THR A 86 18.68 13.11 -0.68
N GLY A 87 17.37 13.30 -0.79
CA GLY A 87 16.78 14.40 -1.54
C GLY A 87 16.11 15.39 -0.60
N THR A 88 16.35 16.68 -0.79
CA THR A 88 15.61 17.76 -0.11
C THR A 88 14.65 18.40 -1.10
N LEU A 89 13.37 18.48 -0.75
CA LEU A 89 12.37 19.11 -1.60
C LEU A 89 12.60 20.61 -1.72
N THR A 90 12.48 21.12 -2.94
CA THR A 90 12.59 22.55 -3.27
C THR A 90 11.25 23.19 -3.63
N GLY A 91 10.22 22.38 -3.89
CA GLY A 91 8.86 22.81 -4.21
C GLY A 91 7.87 22.63 -3.06
N THR A 92 6.68 23.23 -3.19
CA THR A 92 5.55 23.09 -2.27
C THR A 92 4.44 22.28 -2.96
N ARG A 93 3.73 21.43 -2.22
CA ARG A 93 2.71 20.47 -2.68
C ARG A 93 3.19 19.59 -3.82
N VAL A 94 4.42 19.09 -3.70
CA VAL A 94 5.03 18.21 -4.70
C VAL A 94 4.35 16.85 -4.64
N ASN A 95 3.76 16.43 -5.75
CA ASN A 95 3.11 15.13 -5.85
C ASN A 95 4.10 13.97 -5.62
N VAL A 96 3.77 13.12 -4.66
CA VAL A 96 4.36 11.80 -4.49
C VAL A 96 3.41 10.79 -5.09
N ARG A 97 3.91 10.03 -6.06
CA ARG A 97 3.10 9.12 -6.90
C ARG A 97 3.43 7.67 -6.57
N ALA A 98 2.47 6.79 -6.79
CA ALA A 98 2.68 5.36 -6.64
C ALA A 98 3.70 4.87 -7.69
N GLY A 99 4.72 4.16 -7.24
CA GLY A 99 5.65 3.44 -8.10
C GLY A 99 5.21 2.00 -8.31
N SER A 100 5.63 1.41 -9.43
CA SER A 100 5.41 0.00 -9.74
C SER A 100 6.50 -0.54 -10.64
N ASP A 101 7.11 -1.67 -10.27
CA ASP A 101 7.97 -2.43 -11.19
C ASP A 101 7.14 -3.32 -12.13
N LEU A 102 5.84 -3.51 -11.85
CA LEU A 102 4.91 -4.21 -12.76
C LEU A 102 4.48 -3.31 -13.92
N PHE A 103 4.38 -2.01 -13.66
CA PHE A 103 4.00 -0.98 -14.65
C PHE A 103 4.93 0.24 -14.59
N PRO A 104 6.24 0.08 -14.89
CA PRO A 104 7.23 1.14 -14.74
C PRO A 104 7.06 2.30 -15.73
N GLN A 105 6.14 2.21 -16.67
CA GLN A 105 5.81 3.28 -17.62
C GLN A 105 4.68 4.18 -17.10
N ARG A 106 4.19 3.94 -15.88
CA ARG A 106 3.07 4.67 -15.28
C ARG A 106 3.46 5.38 -13.99
N ALA A 107 2.80 6.50 -13.72
CA ALA A 107 2.90 7.29 -12.50
C ALA A 107 1.64 8.15 -12.28
N ASP A 108 0.48 7.69 -12.75
CA ASP A 108 -0.75 8.46 -12.78
C ASP A 108 -1.39 8.65 -11.40
N VAL A 109 -1.18 7.71 -10.48
CA VAL A 109 -1.78 7.76 -9.13
C VAL A 109 -0.92 8.58 -8.17
N VAL A 110 -1.49 9.66 -7.63
CA VAL A 110 -0.90 10.45 -6.53
C VAL A 110 -1.29 9.80 -5.20
N GLN A 111 -0.30 9.54 -4.35
CA GLN A 111 -0.50 8.96 -3.01
C GLN A 111 -0.58 10.04 -1.93
N THR A 112 0.25 11.08 -2.06
CA THR A 112 0.32 12.19 -1.11
C THR A 112 1.04 13.38 -1.77
N GLN A 113 1.15 14.49 -1.05
CA GLN A 113 1.97 15.63 -1.42
C GLN A 113 2.96 15.95 -0.29
N LEU A 114 4.13 16.45 -0.66
CA LEU A 114 5.14 16.90 0.29
C LEU A 114 5.54 18.34 -0.01
N ASP A 115 5.88 19.07 1.06
CA ASP A 115 6.34 20.44 0.99
C ASP A 115 7.85 20.54 1.23
N LYS A 116 8.49 21.55 0.65
CA LYS A 116 9.83 21.97 1.07
C LYS A 116 9.83 22.34 2.56
N PRO A 117 10.89 22.04 3.32
CA PRO A 117 12.13 21.37 2.92
C PRO A 117 12.15 19.86 3.26
N ALA A 118 11.03 19.14 3.06
CA ALA A 118 10.96 17.72 3.41
C ALA A 118 12.10 16.91 2.78
N LYS A 119 12.59 15.92 3.53
CA LYS A 119 13.66 15.02 3.09
C LYS A 119 13.07 13.69 2.63
N VAL A 120 13.66 13.13 1.58
CA VAL A 120 13.33 11.80 1.04
C VAL A 120 14.59 10.98 0.86
N THR A 121 14.47 9.66 0.98
CA THR A 121 15.55 8.73 0.65
C THR A 121 15.39 8.26 -0.78
N ILE A 122 16.38 8.56 -1.62
CA ILE A 122 16.43 8.16 -3.03
C ILE A 122 16.95 6.73 -3.14
N LEU A 123 16.20 5.90 -3.85
CA LEU A 123 16.48 4.49 -4.14
C LEU A 123 17.01 4.29 -5.56
N GLY A 124 16.70 5.22 -6.46
CA GLY A 124 17.07 5.14 -7.86
C GLY A 124 16.33 6.18 -8.69
N GLU A 125 16.34 5.98 -9.99
CA GLU A 125 15.80 6.95 -10.95
C GLU A 125 14.96 6.24 -12.01
N GLN A 126 14.00 6.96 -12.57
CA GLN A 126 13.12 6.43 -13.60
C GLN A 126 12.66 7.54 -14.54
N ARG A 127 12.62 7.25 -15.84
CA ARG A 127 12.04 8.15 -16.86
C ARG A 127 10.69 7.62 -17.27
N ILE A 128 9.69 8.50 -17.30
CA ILE A 128 8.29 8.14 -17.56
C ILE A 128 7.70 9.20 -18.47
N VAL A 129 6.87 8.80 -19.44
CA VAL A 129 6.03 9.74 -20.19
C VAL A 129 4.75 9.96 -19.40
N LEU A 130 4.56 11.17 -18.85
CA LEU A 130 3.38 11.55 -18.09
C LEU A 130 2.70 12.74 -18.77
N GLY A 131 1.42 12.60 -19.10
CA GLY A 131 0.68 13.64 -19.85
C GLY A 131 1.30 13.95 -21.21
N GLY A 132 1.84 12.93 -21.90
CA GLY A 132 2.52 13.08 -23.19
C GLY A 132 3.92 13.69 -23.13
N LYS A 133 4.46 13.99 -21.93
CA LYS A 133 5.77 14.61 -21.77
C LYS A 133 6.76 13.66 -21.09
N PRO A 134 7.99 13.52 -21.61
CA PRO A 134 9.06 12.81 -20.90
C PRO A 134 9.39 13.53 -19.60
N MET A 135 9.33 12.81 -18.49
CA MET A 135 9.63 13.30 -17.16
C MET A 135 10.65 12.39 -16.47
N ALA A 136 11.50 12.96 -15.62
CA ALA A 136 12.44 12.22 -14.81
C ALA A 136 11.98 12.23 -13.34
N PHE A 137 11.97 11.06 -12.73
CA PHE A 137 11.57 10.83 -11.34
C PHE A 137 12.72 10.21 -10.56
N TYR A 138 12.77 10.50 -9.26
CA TYR A 138 13.44 9.64 -8.30
C TYR A 138 12.46 8.56 -7.83
N LYS A 139 12.93 7.31 -7.77
CA LYS A 139 12.35 6.28 -6.91
C LYS A 139 12.76 6.64 -5.48
N ILE A 140 11.80 6.76 -4.57
CA ILE A 140 12.05 7.08 -3.16
C ILE A 140 11.44 6.03 -2.25
N VAL A 141 11.99 5.89 -1.05
CA VAL A 141 11.28 5.20 0.04
C VAL A 141 9.91 5.88 0.20
N PRO A 142 8.80 5.12 0.22
CA PRO A 142 7.49 5.72 0.43
C PRO A 142 7.48 6.59 1.69
N PRO A 143 7.09 7.87 1.60
CA PRO A 143 7.06 8.76 2.76
C PRO A 143 6.15 8.25 3.87
N PRO A 144 6.40 8.64 5.15
CA PRO A 144 5.48 8.35 6.24
C PRO A 144 4.04 8.75 5.90
N GLY A 145 3.08 7.89 6.28
CA GLY A 145 1.66 8.10 6.00
C GLY A 145 1.17 7.54 4.66
N VAL A 146 2.06 7.16 3.74
CA VAL A 146 1.66 6.38 2.56
C VAL A 146 1.25 4.97 2.97
N THR A 147 0.08 4.52 2.53
CA THR A 147 -0.42 3.17 2.74
C THR A 147 -0.76 2.51 1.40
N LEU A 148 -0.66 1.19 1.35
CA LEU A 148 -1.06 0.35 0.22
C LEU A 148 -2.16 -0.61 0.64
N TRP A 149 -2.65 -1.42 -0.30
CA TRP A 149 -3.79 -2.29 -0.09
C TRP A 149 -3.54 -3.68 -0.64
N VAL A 150 -3.97 -4.70 0.11
CA VAL A 150 -3.94 -6.11 -0.29
C VAL A 150 -5.32 -6.72 -0.03
N SER A 151 -5.75 -7.67 -0.85
CA SER A 151 -7.04 -8.35 -0.64
C SER A 151 -7.04 -9.07 0.71
N ALA A 152 -8.16 -8.98 1.44
CA ALA A 152 -8.35 -9.65 2.73
C ALA A 152 -8.52 -11.17 2.59
#